data_AF-A0A0P1AJ99-F1
#
_entry.id   AF-A0A0P1AJ99-F1
#
_cell.length_a   1.000
_cell.length_b   1.000
_cell.length_c   1.000
_cell.angle_alpha   90.00
_cell.angle_beta   90.00
_cell.angle_gamma   90.00
#
_symmetry.space_group_name_H-M   'P 1'
#
loop_
_entity.id
_entity.type
_entity.pdbx_description
1 polymer ?
#
loop_
_entity_poly.entity_id
_entity_poly.type
_entity_poly.pdbx_seq_one_letter_code
_entity_poly.pdbx_strand_id
1 'polypeptide(L)'
;MQFEPPIKPADMTVNITDGENSNQGIDSNGIVTGRWKTGIFGFTDSIVPNGIMSCCCPGLVVAQISARLGMTPFYHVLGIVGGLYLLALIAITSHSGFLEFLFWLCFVISALCMMRLRWRIRSLFSIPGTRKSTPTLFPLPSDESYLPPNALLDVKLEIVSAKNIIAGDYLGVTALLKGQLTSSDAYVVIKVNGQQVAWTHPVFSTLNPVWNEQFFFRNVQPDELCELHLYDKDVNADDDLGETQFVAVNTDGIESTFELAISLHGRAAGTIVVKVKSFPIESTGCGPFYEYGPVRYSVHSSVAAGLMTMSTSNAARIESLAYHIQLHNIPLFLRTEHEWNRNYPAIQRIFSPDYPESAVLRQAIMTQHAVIYTHGPKKSTYGAISSSLEFLQLIQNGRRQETGAAFFKDMLSKHMLHSGAAFSVMYAGEFHIDDNLFGEPKLVIDNDSGTYAPPKEDLPRLKALMENNFPGLAIEALDRENENSQRTRKAILDSWA
;
A
#
# COMPACT_ATOMS: atom_id res chain seq x y z
N MET A 1 0.31 -57.25 2.67
CA MET A 1 0.19 -55.80 2.95
C MET A 1 1.59 -55.28 3.22
N GLN A 2 2.18 -54.62 2.22
CA GLN A 2 3.48 -53.97 2.38
C GLN A 2 3.26 -52.65 3.16
N PHE A 3 4.05 -52.46 4.21
CA PHE A 3 4.01 -51.27 5.05
C PHE A 3 4.88 -50.20 4.39
N GLU A 4 4.26 -49.14 3.86
CA GLU A 4 4.95 -47.97 3.35
C GLU A 4 5.33 -47.05 4.53
N PRO A 5 6.61 -46.64 4.66
CA PRO A 5 7.01 -45.72 5.73
C PRO A 5 6.47 -44.30 5.48
N PRO A 6 6.25 -43.49 6.53
CA PRO A 6 5.72 -42.14 6.38
C PRO A 6 6.68 -41.26 5.58
N ILE A 7 6.11 -40.51 4.63
CA ILE A 7 6.80 -39.54 3.78
C ILE A 7 7.45 -38.47 4.67
N LYS A 8 8.74 -38.17 4.43
CA LYS A 8 9.47 -37.10 5.11
C LYS A 8 8.71 -35.77 5.00
N PRO A 9 8.64 -34.94 6.06
CA PRO A 9 7.99 -33.64 5.98
C PRO A 9 8.65 -32.79 4.89
N ALA A 10 7.82 -32.12 4.07
CA ALA A 10 8.26 -31.27 2.97
C ALA A 10 9.12 -30.09 3.48
N ASP A 11 10.13 -29.70 2.68
CA ASP A 11 10.99 -28.55 2.94
C ASP A 11 10.14 -27.28 3.13
N MET A 12 10.46 -26.47 4.14
CA MET A 12 9.82 -25.17 4.36
C MET A 12 10.43 -24.15 3.37
N THR A 13 9.76 -23.95 2.24
CA THR A 13 10.04 -22.86 1.29
C THR A 13 9.47 -21.56 1.83
N VAL A 14 10.33 -20.57 2.05
CA VAL A 14 9.89 -19.18 2.25
C VAL A 14 9.60 -18.63 0.87
N ASN A 15 8.33 -18.38 0.55
CA ASN A 15 7.95 -17.71 -0.69
C ASN A 15 8.45 -16.26 -0.62
N ILE A 16 9.63 -16.04 -1.19
CA ILE A 16 10.05 -14.72 -1.61
C ILE A 16 9.37 -14.52 -2.96
N THR A 17 8.42 -13.60 -3.02
CA THR A 17 7.83 -13.15 -4.28
C THR A 17 8.91 -12.42 -5.05
N ASP A 18 9.55 -13.10 -6.00
CA ASP A 18 10.05 -12.51 -7.23
C ASP A 18 10.15 -13.58 -8.33
N GLY A 19 9.80 -13.15 -9.54
CA GLY A 19 9.45 -13.95 -10.70
C GLY A 19 10.49 -14.96 -11.18
N GLU A 20 9.99 -15.86 -12.03
CA GLU A 20 10.69 -16.93 -12.71
C GLU A 20 11.98 -16.46 -13.41
N ASN A 21 13.13 -16.66 -12.75
CA ASN A 21 14.36 -17.23 -13.33
C ASN A 21 15.49 -17.37 -12.28
N SER A 22 15.22 -18.08 -11.18
CA SER A 22 16.29 -18.65 -10.35
C SER A 22 16.15 -20.17 -10.29
N ASN A 23 16.49 -20.82 -11.40
CA ASN A 23 16.90 -22.22 -11.30
C ASN A 23 18.20 -22.26 -10.51
N GLN A 24 18.06 -22.66 -9.24
CA GLN A 24 19.06 -22.76 -8.17
C GLN A 24 19.15 -21.49 -7.31
N GLY A 25 18.47 -21.52 -6.16
CA GLY A 25 18.51 -20.47 -5.14
C GLY A 25 19.89 -20.37 -4.51
N ILE A 26 20.82 -19.78 -5.24
CA ILE A 26 22.21 -19.47 -4.86
C ILE A 26 22.51 -18.08 -5.46
N ASP A 27 22.94 -17.13 -4.64
CA ASP A 27 23.35 -15.80 -5.12
C ASP A 27 24.66 -15.87 -5.95
N SER A 28 25.05 -14.76 -6.56
CA SER A 28 26.29 -14.64 -7.37
C SER A 28 27.58 -14.95 -6.61
N ASN A 29 27.51 -15.16 -5.29
CA ASN A 29 28.62 -15.49 -4.40
C ASN A 29 28.53 -16.93 -3.84
N GLY A 30 27.62 -17.77 -4.35
CA GLY A 30 27.50 -19.15 -3.89
C GLY A 30 26.64 -19.34 -2.64
N ILE A 31 25.88 -18.33 -2.20
CA ILE A 31 25.05 -18.40 -0.98
C ILE A 31 23.63 -18.82 -1.31
N VAL A 32 23.17 -19.92 -0.73
CA VAL A 32 21.79 -20.40 -0.91
C VAL A 32 20.77 -19.37 -0.37
N THR A 33 19.94 -18.82 -1.23
CA THR A 33 18.85 -17.88 -0.91
C THR A 33 17.49 -18.59 -0.94
N GLY A 34 16.57 -18.20 -0.04
CA GLY A 34 15.18 -18.70 -0.05
C GLY A 34 14.92 -20.15 0.45
N ARG A 35 15.95 -20.95 0.76
CA ARG A 35 15.77 -22.30 1.35
C ARG A 35 16.51 -22.46 2.68
N TRP A 36 15.79 -22.89 3.72
CA TRP A 36 16.36 -23.24 5.02
C TRP A 36 16.44 -24.75 5.15
N LYS A 37 17.59 -25.34 4.81
CA LYS A 37 17.87 -26.74 5.12
C LYS A 37 19.08 -26.86 6.04
N THR A 38 18.82 -27.14 7.31
CA THR A 38 19.82 -27.68 8.22
C THR A 38 19.17 -28.83 8.96
N GLY A 39 19.63 -30.06 8.72
CA GLY A 39 19.19 -31.20 9.53
C GLY A 39 19.55 -30.97 11.00
N ILE A 40 18.82 -31.61 11.92
CA ILE A 40 19.09 -31.58 13.37
C ILE A 40 20.55 -31.93 13.72
N PHE A 41 21.27 -32.61 12.81
CA PHE A 41 22.68 -32.95 12.92
C PHE A 41 23.60 -32.31 11.86
N GLY A 42 23.16 -31.30 11.10
CA GLY A 42 23.97 -30.62 10.07
C GLY A 42 25.17 -29.81 10.61
N PHE A 43 25.43 -29.87 11.91
CA PHE A 43 26.61 -29.30 12.55
C PHE A 43 27.87 -30.17 12.41
N THR A 44 27.75 -31.40 11.90
CA THR A 44 28.88 -32.32 11.72
C THR A 44 29.56 -32.23 10.35
N ASP A 45 28.97 -31.52 9.38
CA ASP A 45 29.46 -31.42 8.00
C ASP A 45 30.40 -30.22 7.76
N SER A 46 30.76 -29.48 8.82
CA SER A 46 31.66 -28.34 8.75
C SER A 46 32.60 -28.34 9.94
N ILE A 47 33.88 -28.08 9.70
CA ILE A 47 34.97 -28.10 10.72
C ILE A 47 34.66 -27.20 11.93
N VAL A 48 33.75 -26.23 11.78
CA VAL A 48 33.19 -25.45 12.88
C VAL A 48 31.66 -25.44 12.78
N PRO A 49 30.93 -26.01 13.75
CA PRO A 49 29.49 -25.89 13.87
C PRO A 49 29.00 -24.44 13.75
N ASN A 50 27.90 -24.19 13.01
CA ASN A 50 27.28 -22.86 12.88
C ASN A 50 26.96 -22.18 14.22
N GLY A 51 26.71 -22.97 15.29
CA GLY A 51 26.56 -22.45 16.65
C GLY A 51 27.84 -21.86 17.25
N ILE A 52 29.01 -22.45 16.95
CA ILE A 52 30.31 -21.95 17.43
C ILE A 52 30.74 -20.69 16.66
N MET A 53 30.43 -20.60 15.37
CA MET A 53 30.62 -19.38 14.58
C MET A 53 29.86 -18.17 15.13
N SER A 54 28.68 -18.37 15.73
CA SER A 54 27.93 -17.28 16.37
C SER A 54 28.62 -16.69 17.61
N CYS A 55 29.44 -17.48 18.30
CA CYS A 55 30.23 -17.05 19.45
C CYS A 55 31.59 -16.47 19.05
N CYS A 56 32.28 -17.05 18.06
CA CYS A 56 33.63 -16.65 17.67
C CYS A 56 33.66 -15.54 16.60
N CYS A 57 32.66 -15.48 15.72
CA CYS A 57 32.60 -14.58 14.56
C CYS A 57 31.18 -14.04 14.31
N PRO A 58 30.58 -13.28 15.25
CA PRO A 58 29.20 -12.82 15.14
C PRO A 58 28.95 -11.95 13.89
N GLY A 59 29.96 -11.20 13.43
CA GLY A 59 29.88 -10.39 12.22
C GLY A 59 29.63 -11.18 10.94
N LEU A 60 30.26 -12.35 10.80
CA LEU A 60 30.07 -13.23 9.64
C LEU A 60 28.66 -13.83 9.64
N VAL A 61 28.16 -14.21 10.81
CA VAL A 61 26.80 -14.76 10.96
C VAL A 61 25.75 -13.72 10.59
N VAL A 62 25.92 -12.47 11.03
CA VAL A 62 25.02 -11.36 10.67
C VAL A 62 25.04 -11.08 9.16
N ALA A 63 26.23 -11.06 8.54
CA ALA A 63 26.37 -10.88 7.10
C ALA A 63 25.70 -12.01 6.31
N GLN A 64 25.84 -13.26 6.74
CA GLN A 64 25.19 -14.42 6.12
C GLN A 64 23.67 -14.36 6.24
N ILE A 65 23.14 -14.03 7.42
CA ILE A 65 21.69 -13.93 7.66
C ILE A 65 21.10 -12.77 6.85
N SER A 66 21.73 -11.60 6.88
CA SER A 66 21.27 -10.41 6.14
C SER A 66 21.24 -10.64 4.62
N ALA A 67 22.25 -11.33 4.07
CA ALA A 67 22.29 -11.68 2.65
C ALA A 67 21.22 -12.73 2.29
N ARG A 68 21.04 -13.75 3.13
CA ARG A 68 20.02 -14.80 2.92
C ARG A 68 18.59 -14.29 3.00
N LEU A 69 18.36 -13.20 3.74
CA LEU A 69 17.07 -12.51 3.84
C LEU A 69 16.87 -11.46 2.74
N GLY A 70 17.84 -11.28 1.83
CA GLY A 70 17.77 -10.28 0.77
C GLY A 70 17.82 -8.83 1.26
N MET A 71 18.18 -8.58 2.52
CA MET A 71 18.14 -7.24 3.11
C MET A 71 19.34 -6.38 2.71
N THR A 72 20.54 -6.96 2.77
CA THR A 72 21.78 -6.24 2.42
C THR A 72 22.81 -7.26 1.95
N PRO A 73 23.58 -6.99 0.87
CA PRO A 73 24.57 -7.94 0.35
C PRO A 73 25.65 -8.29 1.38
N PHE A 74 26.14 -9.53 1.34
CA PHE A 74 27.10 -10.09 2.30
C PHE A 74 28.34 -9.19 2.52
N TYR A 75 28.99 -8.73 1.44
CA TYR A 75 30.22 -7.94 1.53
C TYR A 75 30.01 -6.53 2.13
N HIS A 76 28.83 -5.94 1.98
CA HIS A 76 28.55 -4.63 2.56
C HIS A 76 28.44 -4.73 4.08
N VAL A 77 27.74 -5.75 4.58
CA VAL A 77 27.61 -6.01 6.02
C VAL A 77 28.98 -6.37 6.61
N LEU A 78 29.77 -7.18 5.92
CA LEU A 78 31.12 -7.52 6.34
C LEU A 78 32.05 -6.29 6.40
N GLY A 79 31.96 -5.40 5.40
CA GLY A 79 32.70 -4.14 5.37
C GLY A 79 32.33 -3.20 6.52
N ILE A 80 31.03 -3.08 6.84
CA ILE A 80 30.56 -2.29 7.99
C ILE A 80 31.12 -2.85 9.30
N VAL A 81 30.99 -4.16 9.52
CA VAL A 81 31.50 -4.80 10.74
C VAL A 81 33.03 -4.67 10.82
N GLY A 82 33.75 -4.90 9.73
CA GLY A 82 35.21 -4.72 9.68
C GLY A 82 35.63 -3.27 9.97
N GLY A 83 34.92 -2.29 9.43
CA GLY A 83 35.13 -0.87 9.70
C GLY A 83 34.92 -0.51 11.18
N LEU A 84 33.91 -1.08 11.82
CA LEU A 84 33.67 -0.89 13.26
C LEU A 84 34.80 -1.46 14.12
N TYR A 85 35.34 -2.64 13.78
CA TYR A 85 36.51 -3.21 14.46
C TYR A 85 37.77 -2.38 14.25
N LEU A 86 37.99 -1.86 13.04
CA LEU A 86 39.11 -0.96 12.75
C LEU A 86 38.99 0.34 13.54
N LEU A 87 37.78 0.93 13.59
CA LEU A 87 37.50 2.12 14.38
C LEU A 87 37.74 1.87 15.87
N ALA A 88 37.36 0.70 16.38
CA ALA A 88 37.64 0.31 17.76
C ALA A 88 39.16 0.25 18.04
N LEU A 89 39.93 -0.36 17.15
CA LEU A 89 41.39 -0.43 17.27
C LEU A 89 42.04 0.96 17.23
N ILE A 90 41.58 1.82 16.32
CA ILE A 90 42.07 3.20 16.22
C ILE A 90 41.69 4.01 17.46
N ALA A 91 40.48 3.84 18.00
CA ALA A 91 40.06 4.50 19.24
C ALA A 91 40.94 4.08 20.44
N ILE A 92 41.20 2.78 20.60
CA ILE A 92 42.04 2.23 21.69
C ILE A 92 43.49 2.73 21.59
N THR A 93 44.05 2.77 20.38
CA THR A 93 45.46 3.13 20.17
C THR A 93 45.71 4.64 20.19
N SER A 94 44.74 5.44 19.79
CA SER A 94 44.89 6.90 19.70
C SER A 94 44.67 7.63 21.03
N HIS A 95 44.02 7.00 22.02
CA HIS A 95 43.60 7.63 23.28
C HIS A 95 42.86 8.96 23.10
N SER A 96 42.16 9.13 21.96
CA SER A 96 41.41 10.34 21.63
C SER A 96 39.96 10.20 22.07
N GLY A 97 39.50 11.08 22.97
CA GLY A 97 38.11 11.09 23.43
C GLY A 97 37.08 11.28 22.29
N PHE A 98 37.46 11.92 21.19
CA PHE A 98 36.60 12.04 20.01
C PHE A 98 36.39 10.70 19.29
N LEU A 99 37.45 9.90 19.14
CA LEU A 99 37.38 8.59 18.49
C LEU A 99 36.67 7.57 19.39
N GLU A 100 36.84 7.66 20.71
CA GLU A 100 36.07 6.88 21.67
C GLU A 100 34.57 7.19 21.60
N PHE A 101 34.19 8.49 21.55
CA PHE A 101 32.79 8.89 21.37
C PHE A 101 32.21 8.37 20.06
N LEU A 102 32.94 8.52 18.94
CA LEU A 102 32.50 8.06 17.63
C LEU A 102 32.30 6.53 17.60
N PHE A 103 33.20 5.78 18.24
CA PHE A 103 33.05 4.33 18.39
C PHE A 103 31.77 3.96 19.15
N TRP A 104 31.50 4.59 20.31
CA TRP A 104 30.29 4.33 21.09
C TRP A 104 29.01 4.70 20.34
N LEU A 105 29.02 5.80 19.59
CA LEU A 105 27.90 6.20 18.72
C LEU A 105 27.62 5.12 17.65
N CYS A 106 28.66 4.69 16.93
CA CYS A 106 28.55 3.66 15.91
C CYS A 106 28.14 2.29 16.50
N PHE A 107 28.56 1.97 17.72
CA PHE A 107 28.15 0.77 18.45
C PHE A 107 26.66 0.78 18.78
N VAL A 108 26.13 1.90 19.30
CA VAL A 108 24.70 2.06 19.59
C VAL A 108 23.85 1.94 18.31
N ILE A 109 24.26 2.59 17.22
CA ILE A 109 23.58 2.48 15.92
C ILE A 109 23.56 1.02 15.45
N SER A 110 24.70 0.33 15.55
CA SER A 110 24.81 -1.09 15.16
C SER A 110 23.91 -2.00 16.02
N ALA A 111 23.78 -1.72 17.31
CA ALA A 111 22.87 -2.43 18.21
C ALA A 111 21.39 -2.22 17.82
N LEU A 112 21.00 -0.99 17.46
CA LEU A 112 19.65 -0.68 16.97
C LEU A 112 19.35 -1.39 15.64
N CYS A 113 20.30 -1.41 14.70
CA CYS A 113 20.18 -2.16 13.45
C CYS A 113 20.01 -3.67 13.71
N MET A 114 20.78 -4.23 14.65
CA MET A 114 20.65 -5.64 15.06
C MET A 114 19.30 -5.95 15.71
N MET A 115 18.77 -5.03 16.51
CA MET A 115 17.40 -5.15 17.02
C MET A 115 16.40 -5.13 15.86
N ARG A 116 16.47 -4.16 14.94
CA ARG A 116 15.56 -4.10 13.78
C ARG A 116 15.62 -5.38 12.93
N LEU A 117 16.81 -5.92 12.67
CA LEU A 117 17.00 -7.19 11.97
C LEU A 117 16.31 -8.35 12.73
N ARG A 118 16.49 -8.42 14.05
CA ARG A 118 15.83 -9.43 14.90
C ARG A 118 14.31 -9.33 14.84
N TRP A 119 13.75 -8.11 14.89
CA TRP A 119 12.30 -7.89 14.78
C TRP A 119 11.77 -8.30 13.40
N ARG A 120 12.49 -7.94 12.33
CA ARG A 120 12.11 -8.32 10.96
C ARG A 120 12.16 -9.83 10.73
N ILE A 121 13.17 -10.52 11.27
CA ILE A 121 13.24 -12.00 11.24
C ILE A 121 12.02 -12.61 11.93
N ARG A 122 11.62 -12.10 13.10
CA ARG A 122 10.44 -12.61 13.81
C ARG A 122 9.15 -12.42 13.02
N SER A 123 9.02 -11.28 12.33
CA SER A 123 7.90 -10.99 11.42
C SER A 123 7.90 -11.94 10.20
N LEU A 124 9.04 -12.09 9.51
CA LEU A 124 9.15 -12.90 8.29
C LEU A 124 8.94 -14.41 8.52
N PHE A 125 9.42 -14.96 9.63
CA PHE A 125 9.33 -16.40 9.91
C PHE A 125 8.08 -16.83 10.69
N SER A 126 7.15 -15.90 10.98
CA SER A 126 5.90 -16.22 11.68
C SER A 126 6.09 -17.13 12.91
N ILE A 127 7.16 -16.91 13.69
CA ILE A 127 7.53 -17.81 14.80
C ILE A 127 6.37 -17.83 15.82
N PRO A 128 5.70 -18.98 16.05
CA PRO A 128 4.41 -19.02 16.74
C PRO A 128 4.45 -18.55 18.20
N GLY A 129 3.36 -17.89 18.60
CA GLY A 129 3.11 -17.36 19.95
C GLY A 129 1.89 -16.40 19.99
N THR A 130 1.42 -15.99 18.82
CA THR A 130 0.22 -15.18 18.59
C THR A 130 -1.03 -16.04 18.65
N ARG A 131 -1.86 -15.85 19.68
CA ARG A 131 -3.28 -16.17 19.56
C ARG A 131 -3.83 -15.20 18.51
N LYS A 132 -4.44 -15.69 17.42
CA LYS A 132 -5.35 -14.85 16.65
C LYS A 132 -6.41 -14.36 17.64
N SER A 133 -6.66 -13.06 17.69
CA SER A 133 -7.74 -12.50 18.50
C SER A 133 -9.01 -13.28 18.19
N THR A 134 -9.64 -13.84 19.23
CA THR A 134 -11.00 -14.35 19.08
C THR A 134 -11.86 -13.17 18.64
N PRO A 135 -12.69 -13.30 17.59
CA PRO A 135 -13.61 -12.24 17.20
C PRO A 135 -14.35 -11.78 18.45
N THR A 136 -14.34 -10.47 18.69
CA THR A 136 -15.20 -9.92 19.74
C THR A 136 -16.63 -10.18 19.27
N LEU A 137 -17.29 -11.18 19.87
CA LEU A 137 -18.70 -11.39 19.63
C LEU A 137 -19.40 -10.11 20.04
N PHE A 138 -20.16 -9.52 19.12
CA PHE A 138 -21.04 -8.43 19.46
C PHE A 138 -21.88 -8.84 20.67
N PRO A 139 -22.04 -7.96 21.68
CA PRO A 139 -23.19 -8.09 22.55
C PRO A 139 -24.41 -7.90 21.65
N LEU A 140 -25.00 -9.02 21.23
CA LEU A 140 -26.29 -9.05 20.57
C LEU A 140 -27.25 -8.25 21.44
N PRO A 141 -28.05 -7.32 20.89
CA PRO A 141 -29.24 -6.87 21.59
C PRO A 141 -29.99 -8.13 22.03
N SER A 142 -30.41 -8.15 23.29
CA SER A 142 -30.99 -9.30 23.98
C SER A 142 -32.31 -9.84 23.41
N ASP A 143 -32.71 -9.37 22.24
CA ASP A 143 -33.85 -9.87 21.47
C ASP A 143 -33.30 -10.41 20.14
N GLU A 144 -33.43 -11.70 19.91
CA GLU A 144 -33.37 -12.28 18.57
C GLU A 144 -34.45 -11.61 17.71
N SER A 145 -34.12 -10.49 17.07
CA SER A 145 -35.01 -9.94 16.05
C SER A 145 -35.03 -10.92 14.89
N TYR A 146 -36.20 -11.54 14.68
CA TYR A 146 -36.45 -12.53 13.66
C TYR A 146 -35.94 -12.05 12.29
N LEU A 147 -34.74 -12.51 11.90
CA LEU A 147 -34.25 -12.33 10.55
C LEU A 147 -34.97 -13.33 9.64
N PRO A 148 -35.61 -12.87 8.54
CA PRO A 148 -36.14 -13.79 7.54
C PRO A 148 -35.01 -14.68 7.02
N PRO A 149 -35.26 -15.98 6.73
CA PRO A 149 -34.28 -16.83 6.10
C PRO A 149 -33.84 -16.21 4.75
N ASN A 150 -32.54 -16.01 4.58
CA ASN A 150 -31.89 -15.30 3.45
C ASN A 150 -32.02 -13.77 3.43
N ALA A 151 -32.37 -13.13 4.55
CA ALA A 151 -32.30 -11.68 4.66
C ALA A 151 -30.86 -11.20 4.51
N LEU A 152 -30.66 -10.17 3.69
CA LEU A 152 -29.41 -9.44 3.59
C LEU A 152 -29.50 -8.14 4.39
N LEU A 153 -28.36 -7.62 4.80
CA LEU A 153 -28.29 -6.37 5.55
C LEU A 153 -27.79 -5.23 4.66
N ASP A 154 -28.48 -4.10 4.72
CA ASP A 154 -27.89 -2.81 4.39
C ASP A 154 -27.19 -2.29 5.64
N VAL A 155 -25.90 -1.97 5.52
CA VAL A 155 -25.04 -1.60 6.64
C VAL A 155 -24.48 -0.21 6.42
N LYS A 156 -24.75 0.69 7.36
CA LYS A 156 -24.06 1.97 7.53
C LYS A 156 -23.05 1.82 8.65
N LEU A 157 -21.77 1.97 8.32
CA LEU A 157 -20.65 1.92 9.25
C LEU A 157 -20.04 3.32 9.41
N GLU A 158 -19.93 3.83 10.63
CA GLU A 158 -19.20 5.05 10.95
C GLU A 158 -17.95 4.70 11.77
N ILE A 159 -16.77 5.04 11.24
CA ILE A 159 -15.52 4.98 11.97
C ILE A 159 -15.33 6.31 12.70
N VAL A 160 -15.54 6.30 14.03
CA VAL A 160 -15.59 7.54 14.83
C VAL A 160 -14.18 7.96 15.25
N SER A 161 -13.53 7.14 16.06
CA SER A 161 -12.22 7.47 16.66
C SER A 161 -11.51 6.23 17.16
N ALA A 162 -10.18 6.29 17.30
CA ALA A 162 -9.43 5.33 18.08
C ALA A 162 -8.78 6.01 19.29
N LYS A 163 -8.47 5.24 20.33
CA LYS A 163 -7.83 5.72 21.55
C LYS A 163 -6.69 4.82 21.98
N ASN A 164 -5.63 5.44 22.48
CA ASN A 164 -4.43 4.77 22.98
C ASN A 164 -3.86 3.77 21.97
N ILE A 165 -3.84 4.13 20.68
CA ILE A 165 -3.17 3.31 19.67
C ILE A 165 -1.67 3.25 19.96
N ILE A 166 -1.04 2.16 19.54
CA ILE A 166 0.41 2.04 19.62
C ILE A 166 1.03 3.11 18.74
N ALA A 167 2.16 3.67 19.16
CA ALA A 167 2.94 4.56 18.32
C ALA A 167 3.74 3.74 17.29
N GLY A 168 3.58 4.06 16.01
CA GLY A 168 4.47 3.58 14.94
C GLY A 168 5.78 4.39 14.94
N ASP A 169 5.72 5.71 15.12
CA ASP A 169 6.92 6.54 15.23
C ASP A 169 7.44 6.68 16.66
N TYR A 170 8.47 5.89 16.98
CA TYR A 170 9.33 6.16 18.15
C TYR A 170 10.45 7.12 17.73
N LEU A 171 10.51 8.31 18.35
CA LEU A 171 11.57 9.34 18.14
C LEU A 171 11.49 10.13 16.82
N GLY A 172 10.31 10.35 16.26
CA GLY A 172 10.14 11.30 15.15
C GLY A 172 10.56 12.72 15.54
N VAL A 173 11.40 13.38 14.72
CA VAL A 173 11.83 14.79 14.93
C VAL A 173 10.62 15.72 15.08
N THR A 174 9.53 15.43 14.37
CA THR A 174 8.25 16.16 14.45
C THR A 174 7.54 15.97 15.79
N ALA A 175 7.58 14.76 16.36
CA ALA A 175 6.99 14.46 17.67
C ALA A 175 7.76 15.21 18.78
N LEU A 176 9.09 15.18 18.73
CA LEU A 176 9.97 15.90 19.67
C LEU A 176 9.69 17.42 19.66
N LEU A 177 9.48 18.01 18.48
CA LEU A 177 9.14 19.42 18.33
C LEU A 177 7.75 19.79 18.88
N LYS A 178 6.82 18.83 18.96
CA LYS A 178 5.47 19.01 19.53
C LYS A 178 5.39 18.68 21.03
N GLY A 179 6.51 18.33 21.66
CA GLY A 179 6.55 17.96 23.09
C GLY A 179 5.92 16.58 23.39
N GLN A 180 5.68 15.76 22.37
CA GLN A 180 5.19 14.39 22.50
C GLN A 180 6.31 13.41 22.14
N LEU A 181 6.56 12.40 22.95
CA LEU A 181 7.65 11.43 22.70
C LEU A 181 7.31 10.39 21.62
N THR A 182 6.04 10.29 21.21
CA THR A 182 5.52 9.27 20.29
C THR A 182 4.28 9.79 19.56
N SER A 183 4.15 9.53 18.26
CA SER A 183 2.97 9.87 17.47
C SER A 183 2.71 8.84 16.37
N SER A 184 1.51 8.84 15.79
CA SER A 184 1.16 8.07 14.60
C SER A 184 0.28 8.89 13.68
N ASP A 185 0.38 8.61 12.39
CA ASP A 185 -0.41 9.13 11.28
C ASP A 185 -1.45 8.06 10.87
N ALA A 186 -2.41 7.81 11.77
CA ALA A 186 -3.25 6.62 11.70
C ALA A 186 -4.38 6.71 10.66
N TYR A 187 -4.61 5.62 9.94
CA TYR A 187 -5.81 5.38 9.13
C TYR A 187 -6.32 3.94 9.30
N VAL A 188 -7.56 3.70 8.88
CA VAL A 188 -8.24 2.40 9.03
C VAL A 188 -8.61 1.86 7.65
N VAL A 189 -8.22 0.62 7.37
CA VAL A 189 -8.66 -0.16 6.20
C VAL A 189 -9.78 -1.08 6.63
N ILE A 190 -10.88 -1.03 5.88
CA ILE A 190 -12.07 -1.85 6.10
C ILE A 190 -12.01 -3.03 5.12
N LYS A 191 -12.07 -4.25 5.66
CA LYS A 191 -12.22 -5.46 4.87
C LYS A 191 -13.53 -6.15 5.23
N VAL A 192 -14.28 -6.56 4.21
CA VAL A 192 -15.49 -7.38 4.38
C VAL A 192 -15.20 -8.71 3.71
N ASN A 193 -15.31 -9.80 4.47
CA ASN A 193 -15.02 -11.16 3.98
C ASN A 193 -13.63 -11.29 3.32
N GLY A 194 -12.62 -10.68 3.94
CA GLY A 194 -11.23 -10.68 3.47
C GLY A 194 -10.93 -9.73 2.30
N GLN A 195 -11.94 -9.15 1.66
CA GLN A 195 -11.76 -8.17 0.59
C GLN A 195 -11.68 -6.76 1.15
N GLN A 196 -10.65 -6.00 0.80
CA GLN A 196 -10.57 -4.57 1.10
C GLN A 196 -11.61 -3.81 0.28
N VAL A 197 -12.46 -3.06 0.98
CA VAL A 197 -13.57 -2.32 0.35
C VAL A 197 -13.32 -0.81 0.43
N ALA A 198 -12.93 -0.29 1.59
CA ALA A 198 -12.73 1.15 1.77
C ALA A 198 -11.68 1.45 2.85
N TRP A 199 -11.22 2.71 2.92
CA TRP A 199 -10.34 3.16 3.98
C TRP A 199 -10.55 4.64 4.34
N THR A 200 -10.23 5.00 5.58
CA THR A 200 -10.32 6.38 6.09
C THR A 200 -9.14 7.23 5.63
N HIS A 201 -9.26 8.56 5.74
CA HIS A 201 -8.09 9.43 5.61
C HIS A 201 -7.13 9.27 6.80
N PRO A 202 -5.82 9.51 6.61
CA PRO A 202 -4.89 9.51 7.73
C PRO A 202 -5.05 10.76 8.59
N VAL A 203 -5.11 10.55 9.91
CA VAL A 203 -5.12 11.62 10.91
C VAL A 203 -3.73 11.70 11.54
N PHE A 204 -3.07 12.82 11.32
CA PHE A 204 -1.64 12.98 11.60
C PHE A 204 -1.32 13.29 13.06
N SER A 205 -0.18 12.80 13.50
CA SER A 205 0.49 13.12 14.75
C SER A 205 -0.37 12.93 16.00
N THR A 206 -1.10 11.83 16.11
CA THR A 206 -1.97 11.57 17.27
C THR A 206 -2.08 10.08 17.58
N LEU A 207 -2.15 9.75 18.88
CA LEU A 207 -2.51 8.41 19.37
C LEU A 207 -4.01 8.28 19.69
N ASN A 208 -4.78 9.33 19.39
CA ASN A 208 -6.22 9.35 19.56
C ASN A 208 -6.87 9.97 18.32
N PRO A 209 -6.76 9.32 17.15
CA PRO A 209 -7.31 9.85 15.90
C PRO A 209 -8.84 9.88 15.95
N VAL A 210 -9.42 10.90 15.31
CA VAL A 210 -10.86 11.10 15.17
C VAL A 210 -11.16 11.30 13.69
N TRP A 211 -11.92 10.39 13.09
CA TRP A 211 -12.23 10.40 11.66
C TRP A 211 -13.66 10.88 11.39
N ASN A 212 -14.65 10.39 12.14
CA ASN A 212 -16.08 10.62 11.90
C ASN A 212 -16.50 10.32 10.45
N GLU A 213 -16.04 9.19 9.91
CA GLU A 213 -16.22 8.83 8.52
C GLU A 213 -17.25 7.72 8.32
N GLN A 214 -18.17 7.91 7.37
CA GLN A 214 -19.27 6.99 7.11
C GLN A 214 -19.09 6.19 5.81
N PHE A 215 -19.39 4.90 5.87
CA PHE A 215 -19.31 3.94 4.77
C PHE A 215 -20.64 3.22 4.66
N PHE A 216 -21.06 2.92 3.43
CA PHE A 216 -22.35 2.32 3.17
C PHE A 216 -22.22 1.09 2.29
N PHE A 217 -22.77 -0.01 2.76
CA PHE A 217 -22.70 -1.32 2.13
C PHE A 217 -24.11 -1.88 1.98
N ARG A 218 -24.39 -2.52 0.85
CA ARG A 218 -25.59 -3.30 0.61
C ARG A 218 -25.26 -4.76 0.42
N ASN A 219 -26.27 -5.59 0.64
CA ASN A 219 -26.21 -7.03 0.43
C ASN A 219 -25.12 -7.71 1.29
N VAL A 220 -24.91 -7.21 2.51
CA VAL A 220 -24.01 -7.83 3.49
C VAL A 220 -24.71 -9.04 4.08
N GLN A 221 -24.05 -10.19 4.13
CA GLN A 221 -24.63 -11.37 4.76
C GLN A 221 -24.71 -11.16 6.27
N PRO A 222 -25.81 -11.56 6.93
CA PRO A 222 -25.79 -11.71 8.38
C PRO A 222 -24.63 -12.62 8.77
N ASP A 223 -24.00 -12.31 9.89
CA ASP A 223 -22.84 -13.03 10.40
C ASP A 223 -21.54 -12.92 9.57
N GLU A 224 -21.51 -12.04 8.55
CA GLU A 224 -20.31 -11.79 7.75
C GLU A 224 -19.23 -11.07 8.56
N LEU A 225 -17.97 -11.48 8.38
CA LEU A 225 -16.85 -10.91 9.12
C LEU A 225 -16.41 -9.58 8.50
N CYS A 226 -16.48 -8.52 9.29
CA CYS A 226 -15.90 -7.21 9.01
C CYS A 226 -14.61 -7.05 9.82
N GLU A 227 -13.49 -6.83 9.13
CA GLU A 227 -12.19 -6.60 9.73
C GLU A 227 -11.80 -5.13 9.56
N LEU A 228 -11.22 -4.55 10.60
CA LEU A 228 -10.65 -3.22 10.61
C LEU A 228 -9.15 -3.34 10.90
N HIS A 229 -8.34 -2.97 9.92
CA HIS A 229 -6.88 -2.97 10.03
C HIS A 229 -6.40 -1.52 10.16
N LEU A 230 -5.67 -1.20 11.23
CA LEU A 230 -5.13 0.13 11.48
C LEU A 230 -3.66 0.17 11.05
N TYR A 231 -3.30 1.25 10.37
CA TYR A 231 -1.96 1.45 9.84
C TYR A 231 -1.45 2.86 10.14
N ASP A 232 -0.13 2.98 10.33
CA ASP A 232 0.59 4.23 10.43
C ASP A 232 1.02 4.66 9.03
N LYS A 233 0.62 5.86 8.60
CA LYS A 233 0.88 6.33 7.25
C LYS A 233 2.31 6.81 7.13
N ASP A 234 3.10 6.10 6.33
CA ASP A 234 4.48 6.41 6.03
C ASP A 234 4.68 6.77 4.56
N VAL A 235 5.86 7.34 4.25
CA VAL A 235 6.22 7.70 2.88
C VAL A 235 6.33 6.47 1.98
N ASN A 236 6.86 5.36 2.49
CA ASN A 236 7.16 4.18 1.68
C ASN A 236 6.28 2.98 2.00
N ALA A 237 6.33 2.49 3.24
CA ALA A 237 5.62 1.30 3.68
C ALA A 237 5.00 1.60 5.04
N ASP A 238 3.69 1.48 5.10
CA ASP A 238 2.87 1.80 6.27
C ASP A 238 3.06 0.72 7.36
N ASP A 239 3.26 1.13 8.61
CA ASP A 239 3.47 0.22 9.74
C ASP A 239 2.14 -0.24 10.37
N ASP A 240 2.05 -1.53 10.74
CA ASP A 240 0.83 -2.09 11.37
C ASP A 240 0.62 -1.52 12.79
N LEU A 241 -0.54 -0.90 13.04
CA LEU A 241 -0.95 -0.40 14.35
C LEU A 241 -1.87 -1.37 15.11
N GLY A 242 -2.41 -2.36 14.41
CA GLY A 242 -3.20 -3.45 14.98
C GLY A 242 -4.48 -3.70 14.19
N GLU A 243 -5.20 -4.72 14.59
CA GLU A 243 -6.42 -5.16 13.93
C GLU A 243 -7.54 -5.36 14.94
N THR A 244 -8.77 -5.19 14.48
CA THR A 244 -9.96 -5.64 15.19
C THR A 244 -10.96 -6.20 14.18
N GLN A 245 -11.91 -6.98 14.66
CA GLN A 245 -12.90 -7.61 13.80
C GLN A 245 -14.23 -7.73 14.52
N PHE A 246 -15.28 -7.69 13.72
CA PHE A 246 -16.65 -7.68 14.18
C PHE A 246 -17.55 -8.37 13.13
N VAL A 247 -18.64 -8.96 13.58
CA VAL A 247 -19.62 -9.68 12.74
C VAL A 247 -20.83 -8.81 12.35
N ALA A 248 -21.22 -8.75 11.08
CA ALA A 248 -22.40 -7.99 10.67
C ALA A 248 -23.67 -8.50 11.36
N VAL A 249 -24.28 -7.66 12.22
CA VAL A 249 -25.52 -7.97 12.95
C VAL A 249 -26.65 -7.06 12.52
N ASN A 250 -27.89 -7.53 12.64
CA ASN A 250 -29.07 -6.68 12.51
C ASN A 250 -29.22 -5.79 13.75
N THR A 251 -29.43 -4.49 13.52
CA THR A 251 -29.67 -3.50 14.59
C THR A 251 -31.06 -2.89 14.49
N ASP A 252 -31.93 -3.43 13.63
CA ASP A 252 -33.31 -2.95 13.38
C ASP A 252 -33.37 -1.43 13.09
N GLY A 253 -32.33 -0.91 12.44
CA GLY A 253 -32.20 0.51 12.11
C GLY A 253 -31.79 1.42 13.28
N ILE A 254 -31.49 0.87 14.45
CA ILE A 254 -31.00 1.59 15.63
C ILE A 254 -29.49 1.82 15.49
N GLU A 255 -29.05 3.07 15.60
CA GLU A 255 -27.62 3.39 15.60
C GLU A 255 -26.97 2.86 16.89
N SER A 256 -26.17 1.82 16.75
CA SER A 256 -25.50 1.14 17.86
C SER A 256 -24.02 1.51 17.87
N THR A 257 -23.53 2.01 19.00
CA THR A 257 -22.11 2.39 19.18
C THR A 257 -21.35 1.26 19.85
N PHE A 258 -20.20 0.91 19.30
CA PHE A 258 -19.35 -0.16 19.79
C PHE A 258 -17.93 0.33 20.01
N GLU A 259 -17.35 -0.06 21.14
CA GLU A 259 -15.94 0.14 21.46
C GLU A 259 -15.23 -1.20 21.34
N LEU A 260 -14.45 -1.36 20.27
CA LEU A 260 -13.77 -2.60 19.92
C LEU A 260 -12.31 -2.53 20.36
N ALA A 261 -11.82 -3.60 20.99
CA ALA A 261 -10.40 -3.71 21.35
C ALA A 261 -9.55 -3.96 20.10
N ILE A 262 -8.47 -3.19 19.97
CA ILE A 262 -7.47 -3.37 18.91
C ILE A 262 -6.40 -4.31 19.46
N SER A 263 -6.02 -5.30 18.66
CA SER A 263 -4.95 -6.23 18.98
C SER A 263 -3.83 -6.14 17.95
N LEU A 264 -2.59 -6.00 18.40
CA LEU A 264 -1.41 -6.11 17.54
C LEU A 264 -0.58 -7.30 18.01
N HIS A 265 -0.42 -8.30 17.15
CA HIS A 265 0.29 -9.55 17.48
C HIS A 265 -0.15 -10.18 18.82
N GLY A 266 -1.47 -10.17 19.09
CA GLY A 266 -2.07 -10.74 20.30
C GLY A 266 -1.86 -9.92 21.58
N ARG A 267 -1.36 -8.68 21.47
CA ARG A 267 -1.25 -7.72 22.59
C ARG A 267 -2.28 -6.61 22.42
N ALA A 268 -2.79 -6.09 23.53
CA ALA A 268 -3.68 -4.93 23.52
C ALA A 268 -2.95 -3.73 22.88
N ALA A 269 -3.58 -3.13 21.88
CA ALA A 269 -3.02 -2.10 21.01
C ALA A 269 -3.91 -0.85 20.89
N GLY A 270 -4.85 -0.68 21.84
CA GLY A 270 -5.79 0.44 21.88
C GLY A 270 -7.23 -0.02 21.72
N THR A 271 -8.11 0.95 21.48
CA THR A 271 -9.55 0.74 21.25
C THR A 271 -10.01 1.59 20.09
N ILE A 272 -11.00 1.11 19.33
CA ILE A 272 -11.65 1.84 18.24
C ILE A 272 -13.15 1.92 18.48
N VAL A 273 -13.71 3.10 18.29
CA VAL A 273 -15.15 3.37 18.41
C VAL A 273 -15.74 3.39 17.02
N VAL A 274 -16.73 2.53 16.79
CA VAL A 274 -17.50 2.46 15.55
C VAL A 274 -18.98 2.57 15.85
N LYS A 275 -19.76 3.15 14.93
CA LYS A 275 -21.22 3.08 14.98
C LYS A 275 -21.70 2.26 13.81
N VAL A 276 -22.61 1.32 14.08
CA VAL A 276 -23.22 0.49 13.07
C VAL A 276 -24.72 0.71 13.13
N LYS A 277 -25.30 0.95 11.95
CA LYS A 277 -26.73 0.95 11.73
C LYS A 277 -27.01 0.04 10.55
N SER A 278 -27.84 -0.97 10.78
CA SER A 278 -28.17 -2.02 9.82
C SER A 278 -29.65 -2.32 9.85
N PHE A 279 -30.20 -2.65 8.68
CA PHE A 279 -31.59 -3.08 8.55
C PHE A 279 -31.68 -4.23 7.56
N PRO A 280 -32.59 -5.19 7.78
CA PRO A 280 -32.81 -6.27 6.84
C PRO A 280 -33.50 -5.73 5.59
N ILE A 281 -33.11 -6.24 4.43
CA ILE A 281 -33.80 -6.02 3.17
C ILE A 281 -34.43 -7.34 2.74
N GLU A 282 -35.72 -7.29 2.40
CA GLU A 282 -36.41 -8.39 1.73
C GLU A 282 -35.76 -8.61 0.36
N SER A 283 -35.07 -9.74 0.22
CA SER A 283 -34.34 -10.07 -1.00
C SER A 283 -35.30 -10.15 -2.20
N THR A 284 -35.33 -9.11 -3.03
CA THR A 284 -35.84 -9.26 -4.42
C THR A 284 -34.77 -9.83 -5.35
N GLY A 285 -33.61 -10.21 -4.83
CA GLY A 285 -32.58 -10.96 -5.53
C GLY A 285 -31.36 -11.21 -4.64
N CYS A 286 -30.64 -12.29 -4.93
CA CYS A 286 -29.32 -12.60 -4.37
C CYS A 286 -28.27 -11.63 -4.97
N GLY A 287 -28.44 -10.33 -4.73
CA GLY A 287 -27.59 -9.28 -5.29
C GLY A 287 -26.16 -9.39 -4.76
N PRO A 288 -25.14 -9.01 -5.55
CA PRO A 288 -23.76 -8.98 -5.08
C PRO A 288 -23.59 -7.92 -3.98
N PHE A 289 -22.59 -8.11 -3.11
CA PHE A 289 -22.10 -7.07 -2.21
C PHE A 289 -21.84 -5.78 -3.00
N TYR A 290 -22.27 -4.65 -2.45
CA TYR A 290 -22.26 -3.39 -3.18
C TYR A 290 -22.03 -2.18 -2.26
N GLU A 291 -21.01 -1.40 -2.58
CA GLU A 291 -20.66 -0.14 -1.91
C GLU A 291 -21.40 1.04 -2.54
N TYR A 292 -21.85 1.99 -1.72
CA TYR A 292 -22.54 3.18 -2.20
C TYR A 292 -22.28 4.41 -1.32
N GLY A 293 -22.82 5.55 -1.74
CA GLY A 293 -22.66 6.82 -1.04
C GLY A 293 -21.46 7.63 -1.57
N PRO A 294 -20.94 8.58 -0.77
CA PRO A 294 -19.92 9.51 -1.22
C PRO A 294 -18.58 8.82 -1.56
N VAL A 295 -18.04 9.15 -2.73
CA VAL A 295 -16.74 8.66 -3.23
C VAL A 295 -15.62 9.51 -2.65
N ARG A 296 -14.69 8.88 -1.94
CA ARG A 296 -13.61 9.62 -1.26
C ARG A 296 -12.48 10.00 -2.19
N TYR A 297 -11.83 11.11 -1.90
CA TYR A 297 -10.62 11.51 -2.60
C TYR A 297 -9.58 12.16 -1.69
N SER A 298 -8.33 12.12 -2.14
CA SER A 298 -7.24 12.95 -1.65
C SER A 298 -6.54 13.67 -2.80
N VAL A 299 -6.15 14.93 -2.57
CA VAL A 299 -5.35 15.72 -3.52
C VAL A 299 -4.03 16.06 -2.85
N HIS A 300 -2.93 15.75 -3.53
CA HIS A 300 -1.58 15.94 -3.04
C HIS A 300 -0.89 17.01 -3.87
N SER A 301 -0.52 18.12 -3.24
CA SER A 301 0.31 19.14 -3.87
C SER A 301 1.78 18.71 -3.77
N SER A 302 2.44 18.49 -4.91
CA SER A 302 3.87 18.23 -4.97
C SER A 302 4.60 19.44 -5.57
N VAL A 303 5.62 19.92 -4.86
CA VAL A 303 6.62 20.86 -5.38
C VAL A 303 7.87 20.05 -5.71
N ALA A 304 7.78 19.16 -6.70
CA ALA A 304 8.89 18.27 -7.09
C ALA A 304 9.74 18.83 -8.24
N ALA A 305 9.62 20.13 -8.54
CA ALA A 305 10.10 20.73 -9.80
C ALA A 305 11.62 20.94 -9.94
N GLY A 306 12.49 20.52 -9.00
CA GLY A 306 13.92 20.90 -9.06
C GLY A 306 14.97 19.85 -8.75
N LEU A 307 14.68 18.84 -7.90
CA LEU A 307 15.73 17.94 -7.42
C LEU A 307 15.81 16.62 -8.20
N MET A 308 14.76 16.23 -8.92
CA MET A 308 14.63 14.88 -9.48
C MET A 308 14.63 14.83 -11.02
N THR A 309 14.53 15.96 -11.72
CA THR A 309 14.47 16.01 -13.19
C THR A 309 15.78 16.43 -13.87
N MET A 310 16.88 16.68 -13.14
CA MET A 310 18.14 17.20 -13.72
C MET A 310 17.94 18.42 -14.66
N SER A 311 16.82 19.14 -14.54
CA SER A 311 16.49 20.29 -15.36
C SER A 311 16.55 21.54 -14.48
N THR A 312 17.71 22.19 -14.51
CA THR A 312 17.98 23.44 -13.82
C THR A 312 17.44 24.61 -14.65
N SER A 313 16.15 24.93 -14.54
CA SER A 313 15.69 26.27 -14.92
C SER A 313 14.82 26.86 -13.80
N ASN A 314 15.33 27.94 -13.20
CA ASN A 314 14.80 28.60 -12.00
C ASN A 314 13.46 29.35 -12.21
N ALA A 315 12.69 29.06 -13.27
CA ALA A 315 11.59 29.93 -13.69
C ALA A 315 10.17 29.42 -13.38
N ALA A 316 9.97 28.19 -12.90
CA ALA A 316 8.63 27.76 -12.52
C ALA A 316 8.65 26.73 -11.38
N ARG A 317 8.40 27.18 -10.15
CA ARG A 317 7.93 26.29 -9.08
C ARG A 317 6.51 25.85 -9.45
N ILE A 318 6.40 24.87 -10.33
CA ILE A 318 5.11 24.31 -10.75
C ILE A 318 4.65 23.41 -9.62
N GLU A 319 3.58 23.79 -8.94
CA GLU A 319 2.83 22.90 -8.07
C GLU A 319 2.03 21.93 -8.94
N SER A 320 2.37 20.64 -8.89
CA SER A 320 1.56 19.60 -9.52
C SER A 320 0.57 19.06 -8.49
N LEU A 321 -0.69 18.88 -8.91
CA LEU A 321 -1.72 18.25 -8.10
C LEU A 321 -1.88 16.80 -8.56
N ALA A 322 -1.65 15.86 -7.64
CA ALA A 322 -1.95 14.45 -7.85
C ALA A 322 -3.24 14.09 -7.12
N TYR A 323 -4.17 13.46 -7.83
CA TYR A 323 -5.47 13.07 -7.29
C TYR A 323 -5.46 11.56 -7.04
N HIS A 324 -6.06 11.15 -5.94
CA HIS A 324 -6.39 9.76 -5.63
C HIS A 324 -7.87 9.70 -5.28
N ILE A 325 -8.65 8.91 -6.03
CA ILE A 325 -10.09 8.75 -5.84
C ILE A 325 -10.37 7.27 -5.55
N GLN A 326 -11.10 7.00 -4.47
CA GLN A 326 -11.47 5.65 -4.04
C GLN A 326 -12.80 5.23 -4.68
N LEU A 327 -12.74 4.66 -5.88
CA LEU A 327 -13.96 4.20 -6.57
C LEU A 327 -14.53 2.95 -5.90
N HIS A 328 -15.84 2.94 -5.72
CA HIS A 328 -16.63 1.82 -5.24
C HIS A 328 -16.75 0.72 -6.29
N ASN A 329 -16.86 -0.53 -5.84
CA ASN A 329 -17.31 -1.68 -6.65
C ASN A 329 -16.40 -2.06 -7.83
N ILE A 330 -15.12 -1.69 -7.82
CA ILE A 330 -14.18 -2.01 -8.92
C ILE A 330 -14.27 -3.49 -9.36
N PRO A 331 -14.26 -4.49 -8.44
CA PRO A 331 -14.32 -5.90 -8.83
C PRO A 331 -15.63 -6.36 -9.49
N LEU A 332 -16.73 -5.61 -9.33
CA LEU A 332 -18.00 -5.91 -9.99
C LEU A 332 -17.94 -5.60 -11.49
N PHE A 333 -17.24 -4.52 -11.85
CA PHE A 333 -17.16 -4.01 -13.23
C PHE A 333 -15.90 -4.46 -13.95
N LEU A 334 -14.74 -4.36 -13.30
CA LEU A 334 -13.44 -4.77 -13.82
C LEU A 334 -13.00 -6.03 -13.06
N ARG A 335 -12.86 -7.15 -13.77
CA ARG A 335 -12.53 -8.46 -13.15
C ARG A 335 -11.15 -8.98 -13.50
N THR A 336 -10.54 -8.39 -14.52
CA THR A 336 -9.29 -8.86 -15.09
C THR A 336 -8.23 -7.81 -14.85
N GLU A 337 -7.10 -8.23 -14.29
CA GLU A 337 -5.90 -7.42 -14.21
C GLU A 337 -5.14 -7.47 -15.55
N HIS A 338 -4.61 -6.32 -15.97
CA HIS A 338 -3.79 -6.17 -17.16
C HIS A 338 -2.34 -5.98 -16.78
N GLU A 339 -1.49 -6.89 -17.22
CA GLU A 339 -0.05 -6.76 -17.07
C GLU A 339 0.50 -5.59 -17.90
N TRP A 340 1.71 -5.15 -17.55
CA TRP A 340 2.46 -4.20 -18.36
C TRP A 340 2.67 -4.70 -19.80
N ASN A 341 2.70 -3.75 -20.74
CA ASN A 341 2.75 -3.98 -22.16
C ASN A 341 4.12 -4.52 -22.60
N ARG A 342 4.17 -5.83 -22.86
CA ARG A 342 5.36 -6.53 -23.33
C ARG A 342 5.79 -6.15 -24.74
N ASN A 343 4.97 -5.42 -25.51
CA ASN A 343 5.30 -4.99 -26.88
C ASN A 343 5.85 -3.56 -26.96
N TYR A 344 6.12 -2.92 -25.82
CA TYR A 344 6.62 -1.54 -25.78
C TYR A 344 8.05 -1.47 -25.22
N PRO A 345 9.08 -1.22 -26.07
CA PRO A 345 10.49 -1.31 -25.65
C PRO A 345 10.86 -0.42 -24.47
N ALA A 346 10.25 0.77 -24.35
CA ALA A 346 10.53 1.66 -23.23
C ALA A 346 10.04 1.11 -21.88
N ILE A 347 8.91 0.37 -21.86
CA ILE A 347 8.39 -0.27 -20.64
C ILE A 347 9.19 -1.55 -20.34
N GLN A 348 9.62 -2.31 -21.36
CA GLN A 348 10.44 -3.51 -21.15
C GLN A 348 11.72 -3.21 -20.35
N ARG A 349 12.39 -2.07 -20.59
CA ARG A 349 13.59 -1.67 -19.82
C ARG A 349 13.35 -1.50 -18.31
N ILE A 350 12.09 -1.35 -17.90
CA ILE A 350 11.70 -1.06 -16.53
C ILE A 350 11.17 -2.31 -15.83
N PHE A 351 10.41 -3.14 -16.55
CA PHE A 351 9.75 -4.32 -15.97
C PHE A 351 10.39 -5.66 -16.35
N SER A 352 11.06 -5.76 -17.51
CA SER A 352 11.64 -7.04 -17.93
C SER A 352 12.92 -7.34 -17.14
N PRO A 353 13.06 -8.55 -16.60
CA PRO A 353 14.29 -9.00 -15.95
C PRO A 353 15.48 -9.09 -16.92
N ASP A 354 15.23 -9.06 -18.23
CA ASP A 354 16.28 -9.11 -19.26
C ASP A 354 17.19 -7.87 -19.23
N TYR A 355 16.72 -6.77 -18.64
CA TYR A 355 17.48 -5.52 -18.50
C TYR A 355 18.07 -5.42 -17.10
N PRO A 356 19.41 -5.30 -16.96
CA PRO A 356 20.07 -5.21 -15.66
C PRO A 356 19.70 -3.92 -14.91
N GLU A 357 19.31 -2.85 -15.61
CA GLU A 357 18.87 -1.59 -15.01
C GLU A 357 17.42 -1.59 -14.49
N SER A 358 16.61 -2.60 -14.83
CA SER A 358 15.15 -2.64 -14.58
C SER A 358 14.79 -2.42 -13.12
N ALA A 359 15.40 -3.16 -12.21
CA ALA A 359 15.15 -3.07 -10.77
C ALA A 359 15.43 -1.66 -10.22
N VAL A 360 16.53 -1.02 -10.66
CA VAL A 360 16.92 0.31 -10.20
C VAL A 360 15.97 1.37 -10.75
N LEU A 361 15.62 1.29 -12.04
CA LEU A 361 14.67 2.21 -12.66
C LEU A 361 13.29 2.10 -12.04
N ARG A 362 12.80 0.87 -11.82
CA ARG A 362 11.52 0.60 -11.17
C ARG A 362 11.49 1.15 -9.75
N GLN A 363 12.54 0.92 -8.96
CA GLN A 363 12.64 1.46 -7.61
C GLN A 363 12.64 3.00 -7.60
N ALA A 364 13.30 3.64 -8.58
CA ALA A 364 13.27 5.09 -8.72
C ALA A 364 11.84 5.61 -8.98
N ILE A 365 11.08 4.93 -9.83
CA ILE A 365 9.67 5.29 -10.11
C ILE A 365 8.78 5.07 -8.89
N MET A 366 8.96 3.96 -8.17
CA MET A 366 8.25 3.71 -6.91
C MET A 366 8.52 4.81 -5.89
N THR A 367 9.78 5.27 -5.80
CA THR A 367 10.17 6.38 -4.93
C THR A 367 9.53 7.69 -5.38
N GLN A 368 9.46 7.97 -6.69
CA GLN A 368 8.78 9.15 -7.21
C GLN A 368 7.27 9.12 -6.92
N HIS A 369 6.63 7.96 -7.10
CA HIS A 369 5.23 7.75 -6.74
C HIS A 369 4.99 8.07 -5.25
N ALA A 370 5.79 7.46 -4.37
CA ALA A 370 5.74 7.69 -2.93
C ALA A 370 5.86 9.17 -2.56
N VAL A 371 6.79 9.91 -3.19
CA VAL A 371 6.96 11.36 -2.95
C VAL A 371 5.77 12.18 -3.43
N ILE A 372 5.18 11.84 -4.58
CA ILE A 372 4.05 12.57 -5.17
C ILE A 372 2.77 12.34 -4.36
N TYR A 373 2.55 11.11 -3.91
CA TYR A 373 1.39 10.73 -3.08
C TYR A 373 1.68 10.81 -1.59
N THR A 374 2.78 11.45 -1.18
CA THR A 374 3.07 11.64 0.24
C THR A 374 1.94 12.40 0.91
N HIS A 375 1.44 11.83 1.99
CA HIS A 375 0.39 12.39 2.82
C HIS A 375 1.00 13.42 3.78
N GLY A 376 0.36 14.58 3.94
CA GLY A 376 0.80 15.54 4.93
C GLY A 376 -0.20 16.64 5.23
N PRO A 377 -0.21 17.20 6.46
CA PRO A 377 -1.27 18.08 6.94
C PRO A 377 -1.40 19.42 6.18
N LYS A 378 -0.35 19.82 5.45
CA LYS A 378 -0.34 21.05 4.62
C LYS A 378 -0.27 20.77 3.12
N LYS A 379 -0.01 19.52 2.72
CA LYS A 379 0.21 19.12 1.33
C LYS A 379 -0.94 18.31 0.77
N SER A 380 -1.78 17.74 1.64
CA SER A 380 -2.88 16.87 1.27
C SER A 380 -4.20 17.48 1.70
N THR A 381 -5.16 17.51 0.77
CA THR A 381 -6.56 17.80 1.07
C THR A 381 -7.36 16.52 0.89
N TYR A 382 -8.36 16.31 1.75
CA TYR A 382 -9.24 15.15 1.72
C TYR A 382 -10.68 15.63 1.59
N GLY A 383 -11.50 14.84 0.92
CA GLY A 383 -12.92 15.12 0.78
C GLY A 383 -13.69 13.91 0.29
N ALA A 384 -14.98 14.13 0.08
CA ALA A 384 -15.88 13.14 -0.47
C ALA A 384 -16.75 13.81 -1.55
N ILE A 385 -17.02 13.06 -2.61
CA ILE A 385 -17.82 13.46 -3.76
C ILE A 385 -19.16 12.76 -3.65
N SER A 386 -20.22 13.53 -3.48
CA SER A 386 -21.60 13.03 -3.42
C SER A 386 -22.37 13.26 -4.73
N SER A 387 -21.83 14.07 -5.65
CA SER A 387 -22.48 14.40 -6.92
C SER A 387 -21.51 14.53 -8.09
N SER A 388 -22.03 14.38 -9.32
CA SER A 388 -21.25 14.58 -10.55
C SER A 388 -20.69 16.00 -10.68
N LEU A 389 -21.40 17.01 -10.18
CA LEU A 389 -20.92 18.40 -10.18
C LEU A 389 -19.69 18.59 -9.29
N GLU A 390 -19.67 17.97 -8.11
CA GLU A 390 -18.50 17.99 -7.21
C GLU A 390 -17.30 17.28 -7.84
N PHE A 391 -17.52 16.18 -8.56
CA PHE A 391 -16.45 15.52 -9.33
C PHE A 391 -15.85 16.48 -10.37
N LEU A 392 -16.70 17.13 -11.17
CA LEU A 392 -16.26 18.08 -12.20
C LEU A 392 -15.51 19.29 -11.59
N GLN A 393 -16.01 19.82 -10.46
CA GLN A 393 -15.33 20.89 -9.72
C GLN A 393 -13.96 20.45 -9.21
N LEU A 394 -13.83 19.22 -8.69
CA LEU A 394 -12.57 18.68 -8.19
C LEU A 394 -11.49 18.66 -9.30
N ILE A 395 -11.87 18.21 -10.50
CA ILE A 395 -10.96 18.17 -11.66
C ILE A 395 -10.90 19.49 -12.43
N GLN A 396 -11.41 20.59 -11.85
CA GLN A 396 -11.42 21.93 -12.44
C GLN A 396 -12.05 21.99 -13.85
N ASN A 397 -13.11 21.19 -14.09
CA ASN A 397 -13.73 20.99 -15.40
C ASN A 397 -12.72 20.64 -16.51
N GLY A 398 -11.65 19.90 -16.16
CA GLY A 398 -10.63 19.50 -17.12
C GLY A 398 -9.62 20.60 -17.48
N ARG A 399 -9.70 21.80 -16.89
CA ARG A 399 -8.73 22.88 -17.13
C ARG A 399 -7.41 22.56 -16.45
N ARG A 400 -6.37 22.29 -17.23
CA ARG A 400 -4.98 22.24 -16.73
C ARG A 400 -4.43 23.66 -16.68
N GLN A 401 -3.80 24.06 -15.57
CA GLN A 401 -2.98 25.27 -15.59
C GLN A 401 -1.83 25.06 -16.61
N GLU A 402 -1.70 26.00 -17.55
CA GLU A 402 -0.85 25.94 -18.75
C GLU A 402 0.64 25.64 -18.48
N THR A 403 1.09 25.73 -17.23
CA THR A 403 2.49 25.57 -16.83
C THR A 403 2.93 24.12 -16.61
N GLY A 404 2.01 23.14 -16.55
CA GLY A 404 2.34 21.73 -16.23
C GLY A 404 2.71 20.83 -17.42
N ALA A 405 2.53 21.26 -18.67
CA ALA A 405 2.74 20.41 -19.85
C ALA A 405 4.22 20.02 -20.03
N ALA A 406 5.16 20.91 -19.66
CA ALA A 406 6.60 20.64 -19.72
C ALA A 406 7.06 19.59 -18.69
N PHE A 407 6.42 19.51 -17.51
CA PHE A 407 6.76 18.57 -16.43
C PHE A 407 6.63 17.11 -16.88
N PHE A 408 5.65 16.82 -17.74
CA PHE A 408 5.34 15.46 -18.16
C PHE A 408 6.08 14.99 -19.41
N LYS A 409 6.82 15.87 -20.10
CA LYS A 409 7.58 15.52 -21.30
C LYS A 409 8.77 14.62 -20.99
N ASP A 410 9.32 14.74 -19.77
CA ASP A 410 10.52 14.04 -19.30
C ASP A 410 10.21 12.82 -18.40
N MET A 411 8.93 12.50 -18.17
CA MET A 411 8.53 11.36 -17.34
C MET A 411 8.43 10.06 -18.14
N LEU A 412 9.18 9.04 -17.73
CA LEU A 412 9.34 7.74 -18.43
C LEU A 412 8.04 6.93 -18.63
N SER A 413 6.92 7.30 -18.01
CA SER A 413 5.53 7.03 -18.44
C SER A 413 4.61 7.47 -17.31
N LYS A 414 3.60 8.30 -17.60
CA LYS A 414 2.69 8.87 -16.57
C LYS A 414 1.91 7.77 -15.84
N HIS A 415 1.35 6.82 -16.58
CA HIS A 415 0.56 5.72 -16.01
C HIS A 415 1.40 4.86 -15.06
N MET A 416 2.67 4.66 -15.38
CA MET A 416 3.60 3.90 -14.56
C MET A 416 3.98 4.64 -13.28
N LEU A 417 4.14 5.96 -13.32
CA LEU A 417 4.28 6.74 -12.09
C LEU A 417 3.03 6.60 -11.24
N HIS A 418 1.84 6.83 -11.81
CA HIS A 418 0.59 6.80 -11.04
C HIS A 418 0.25 5.41 -10.49
N SER A 419 0.66 4.33 -11.15
CA SER A 419 0.49 2.96 -10.65
C SER A 419 1.57 2.51 -9.66
N GLY A 420 2.56 3.37 -9.35
CA GLY A 420 3.70 2.98 -8.51
C GLY A 420 4.52 1.85 -9.13
N ALA A 421 4.59 1.81 -10.48
CA ALA A 421 5.20 0.74 -11.26
C ALA A 421 4.71 -0.67 -10.88
N ALA A 422 3.41 -0.82 -10.60
CA ALA A 422 2.78 -2.13 -10.41
C ALA A 422 2.92 -3.01 -11.68
N PHE A 423 3.13 -4.31 -11.50
CA PHE A 423 3.26 -5.26 -12.63
C PHE A 423 1.95 -5.42 -13.40
N SER A 424 0.83 -5.24 -12.73
CA SER A 424 -0.51 -5.29 -13.29
C SER A 424 -1.40 -4.20 -12.69
N VAL A 425 -2.44 -3.80 -13.43
CA VAL A 425 -3.49 -2.87 -12.97
C VAL A 425 -4.86 -3.32 -13.48
N MET A 426 -5.93 -2.93 -12.81
CA MET A 426 -7.30 -3.21 -13.29
C MET A 426 -7.61 -2.46 -14.59
N TYR A 427 -7.10 -1.23 -14.73
CA TYR A 427 -7.25 -0.42 -15.94
C TYR A 427 -6.23 0.73 -15.94
N ALA A 428 -5.81 1.19 -17.12
CA ALA A 428 -5.09 2.44 -17.29
C ALA A 428 -5.46 3.12 -18.61
N GLY A 429 -5.63 4.43 -18.57
CA GLY A 429 -5.91 5.26 -19.73
C GLY A 429 -5.95 6.74 -19.33
N GLU A 430 -6.32 7.59 -20.27
CA GLU A 430 -6.45 9.01 -20.06
C GLU A 430 -7.93 9.42 -20.02
N PHE A 431 -8.18 10.63 -19.52
CA PHE A 431 -9.48 11.26 -19.57
C PHE A 431 -9.37 12.76 -19.82
N HIS A 432 -10.42 13.33 -20.40
CA HIS A 432 -10.59 14.77 -20.55
C HIS A 432 -12.07 15.15 -20.45
N ILE A 433 -12.33 16.44 -20.25
CA ILE A 433 -13.69 16.98 -20.30
C ILE A 433 -13.90 17.61 -21.68
N ASP A 434 -14.94 17.16 -22.36
CA ASP A 434 -15.45 17.79 -23.57
C ASP A 434 -16.53 18.82 -23.16
N ASP A 435 -16.09 20.07 -23.06
CA ASP A 435 -16.94 21.24 -22.85
C ASP A 435 -17.51 21.68 -24.22
N ASN A 436 -18.47 20.92 -24.76
CA ASN A 436 -19.21 21.38 -25.92
C ASN A 436 -19.91 22.70 -25.55
N LEU A 437 -19.60 23.80 -26.26
CA LEU A 437 -20.03 25.19 -25.99
C LEU A 437 -21.54 25.40 -25.73
N PHE A 438 -22.39 24.41 -26.03
CA PHE A 438 -23.84 24.45 -25.85
C PHE A 438 -24.42 23.19 -25.18
N GLY A 439 -23.59 22.28 -24.66
CA GLY A 439 -24.01 21.00 -24.07
C GLY A 439 -23.62 20.86 -22.59
N GLU A 440 -24.15 19.83 -21.93
CA GLU A 440 -23.67 19.41 -20.62
C GLU A 440 -22.22 18.87 -20.74
N PRO A 441 -21.32 19.21 -19.78
CA PRO A 441 -19.94 18.78 -19.83
C PRO A 441 -19.85 17.25 -19.81
N LYS A 442 -19.10 16.69 -20.76
CA LYS A 442 -18.99 15.24 -20.94
C LYS A 442 -17.61 14.76 -20.53
N LEU A 443 -17.54 13.75 -19.66
CA LEU A 443 -16.30 13.06 -19.36
C LEU A 443 -15.99 12.06 -20.47
N VAL A 444 -14.89 12.28 -21.18
CA VAL A 444 -14.38 11.35 -22.19
C VAL A 444 -13.22 10.58 -21.56
N ILE A 445 -13.37 9.26 -21.48
CA ILE A 445 -12.37 8.31 -20.98
C ILE A 445 -11.87 7.45 -22.15
N ASP A 446 -10.61 7.02 -22.09
CA ASP A 446 -10.02 6.16 -23.12
C ASP A 446 -9.18 5.01 -22.53
N ASN A 447 -8.66 4.15 -23.40
CA ASN A 447 -7.70 3.08 -23.09
C ASN A 447 -6.28 3.40 -23.59
N ASP A 448 -5.94 4.69 -23.76
CA ASP A 448 -4.63 5.13 -24.25
C ASP A 448 -3.58 5.04 -23.14
N SER A 449 -3.07 3.83 -22.90
CA SER A 449 -1.94 3.60 -22.02
C SER A 449 -0.85 2.81 -22.73
N GLY A 450 0.29 3.46 -23.01
CA GLY A 450 1.48 2.77 -23.51
C GLY A 450 2.04 1.74 -22.52
N THR A 451 1.77 1.90 -21.22
CA THR A 451 2.28 1.03 -20.16
C THR A 451 1.47 -0.24 -19.96
N TYR A 452 0.14 -0.18 -19.95
CA TYR A 452 -0.71 -1.35 -19.67
C TYR A 452 -1.64 -1.73 -20.82
N ALA A 453 -1.97 -0.77 -21.70
CA ALA A 453 -2.67 -1.00 -22.95
C ALA A 453 -3.94 -1.88 -22.83
N PRO A 454 -4.91 -1.58 -21.95
CA PRO A 454 -6.09 -2.42 -21.78
C PRO A 454 -6.93 -2.55 -23.06
N PRO A 455 -7.61 -3.69 -23.27
CA PRO A 455 -8.36 -3.97 -24.48
C PRO A 455 -9.61 -3.08 -24.58
N LYS A 456 -10.07 -2.85 -25.81
CA LYS A 456 -11.30 -2.09 -26.12
C LYS A 456 -12.55 -2.63 -25.40
N GLU A 457 -12.57 -3.93 -25.12
CA GLU A 457 -13.67 -4.64 -24.46
C GLU A 457 -13.95 -4.15 -23.04
N ASP A 458 -12.97 -3.52 -22.38
CA ASP A 458 -13.14 -2.98 -21.03
C ASP A 458 -13.71 -1.56 -21.00
N LEU A 459 -13.74 -0.84 -22.12
CA LEU A 459 -14.28 0.53 -22.19
C LEU A 459 -15.74 0.62 -21.72
N PRO A 460 -16.68 -0.26 -22.15
CA PRO A 460 -18.05 -0.24 -21.64
C PRO A 460 -18.12 -0.54 -20.12
N ARG A 461 -17.21 -1.37 -19.60
CA ARG A 461 -17.16 -1.72 -18.17
C ARG A 461 -16.63 -0.57 -17.34
N LEU A 462 -15.58 0.12 -17.82
CA LEU A 462 -15.07 1.33 -17.20
C LEU A 462 -16.12 2.44 -17.20
N LYS A 463 -16.85 2.60 -18.31
CA LYS A 463 -17.98 3.53 -18.37
C LYS A 463 -19.01 3.23 -17.28
N ALA A 464 -19.43 1.97 -17.17
CA ALA A 464 -20.39 1.56 -16.14
C ALA A 464 -19.85 1.76 -14.70
N LEU A 465 -18.55 1.52 -14.47
CA LEU A 465 -17.89 1.81 -13.18
C LEU A 465 -17.93 3.31 -12.84
N MET A 466 -17.69 4.17 -13.83
CA MET A 466 -17.72 5.62 -13.63
C MET A 466 -19.15 6.12 -13.42
N GLU A 467 -20.13 5.61 -14.17
CA GLU A 467 -21.57 5.92 -13.98
C GLU A 467 -22.08 5.46 -12.62
N ASN A 468 -21.57 4.32 -12.12
CA ASN A 468 -21.86 3.80 -10.79
C ASN A 468 -21.40 4.75 -9.68
N ASN A 469 -20.22 5.34 -9.85
CA ASN A 469 -19.59 6.20 -8.85
C ASN A 469 -20.04 7.68 -8.96
N PHE A 470 -20.40 8.13 -10.16
CA PHE A 470 -20.85 9.50 -10.42
C PHE A 470 -22.19 9.51 -11.18
N PRO A 471 -23.30 9.17 -10.50
CA PRO A 471 -24.62 9.15 -11.14
C PRO A 471 -24.97 10.50 -11.79
N GLY A 472 -25.46 10.44 -13.03
CA GLY A 472 -25.82 11.64 -13.81
C GLY A 472 -24.64 12.33 -14.50
N LEU A 473 -23.41 11.82 -14.41
CA LEU A 473 -22.30 12.30 -15.21
C LEU A 473 -22.39 11.74 -16.64
N ALA A 474 -22.40 12.60 -17.65
CA ALA A 474 -22.36 12.18 -19.04
C ALA A 474 -20.97 11.61 -19.38
N ILE A 475 -20.88 10.31 -19.69
CA ILE A 475 -19.59 9.62 -19.94
C ILE A 475 -19.54 9.03 -21.35
N GLU A 476 -18.43 9.29 -22.04
CA GLU A 476 -18.05 8.64 -23.30
C GLU A 476 -16.79 7.81 -23.11
N ALA A 477 -16.80 6.57 -23.61
CA ALA A 477 -15.62 5.75 -23.65
C ALA A 477 -15.15 5.56 -25.10
N LEU A 478 -13.95 6.04 -25.41
CA LEU A 478 -13.38 6.03 -26.74
C LEU A 478 -12.15 5.14 -26.79
N ASP A 479 -12.04 4.35 -27.84
CA ASP A 479 -10.84 3.55 -28.07
C ASP A 479 -9.69 4.43 -28.58
N ARG A 480 -8.46 4.09 -28.19
CA ARG A 480 -7.23 4.76 -28.60
C ARG A 480 -7.04 4.81 -30.13
N GLU A 481 -7.66 3.90 -30.88
CA GLU A 481 -7.64 3.87 -32.35
C GLU A 481 -8.72 4.77 -32.99
N ASN A 482 -9.52 5.48 -32.19
CA ASN A 482 -10.52 6.40 -32.71
C ASN A 482 -9.85 7.60 -33.43
N GLU A 483 -10.08 7.70 -34.74
CA GLU A 483 -9.46 8.74 -35.58
C GLU A 483 -9.77 10.17 -35.11
N ASN A 484 -11.00 10.44 -34.65
CA ASN A 484 -11.37 11.77 -34.19
C ASN A 484 -10.65 12.11 -32.90
N SER A 485 -10.57 11.19 -31.95
CA SER A 485 -9.82 11.35 -30.70
C SER A 485 -8.34 11.59 -30.96
N GLN A 486 -7.74 10.86 -31.92
CA GLN A 486 -6.34 11.06 -32.31
C GLN A 486 -6.10 12.43 -32.95
N ARG A 487 -7.02 12.92 -33.79
CA ARG A 487 -6.94 14.26 -34.40
C ARG A 487 -7.05 15.35 -33.33
N THR A 488 -8.01 15.24 -32.42
CA THR A 488 -8.19 16.20 -31.31
C THR A 488 -6.96 16.22 -30.40
N ARG A 489 -6.45 15.04 -30.02
CA ARG A 489 -5.22 14.92 -29.22
C ARG A 489 -4.03 15.55 -29.92
N LYS A 490 -3.86 15.29 -31.22
CA LYS A 490 -2.78 15.89 -32.01
C LYS A 490 -2.90 17.41 -32.03
N ALA A 491 -4.10 17.96 -32.25
CA ALA A 491 -4.33 19.41 -32.20
C ALA A 491 -4.00 20.01 -30.83
N ILE A 492 -4.34 19.31 -29.73
CA ILE A 492 -3.98 19.71 -28.37
C ILE A 492 -2.45 19.70 -28.18
N LEU A 493 -1.77 18.62 -28.58
CA LEU A 493 -0.31 18.51 -28.46
C LEU A 493 0.42 19.56 -29.32
N ASP A 494 -0.07 19.80 -30.54
CA ASP A 494 0.48 20.80 -31.46
C ASP A 494 0.27 22.23 -30.93
N SER A 495 -0.82 22.48 -30.18
CA SER A 495 -1.02 23.78 -29.48
C SER A 495 -0.04 24.02 -28.33
N TRP A 496 0.66 22.97 -27.87
CA TRP A 496 1.64 23.02 -26.79
C TRP A 496 3.10 23.03 -27.28
N ALA A 497 3.32 22.84 -28.59
CA ALA A 497 4.63 22.89 -29.23
C ALA A 497 4.98 24.33 -29.63
#